data_AF-A0A7R9Y430-F1
#
_entry.id   AF-A0A7R9Y430-F1
#
_cell.length_a   1.000
_cell.length_b   1.000
_cell.length_c   1.000
_cell.angle_alpha   90.00
_cell.angle_beta   90.00
_cell.angle_gamma   90.00
#
_symmetry.space_group_name_H-M   'P 1'
#
loop_
_entity.id
_entity.type
_entity.pdbx_description
1 polymer ?
#
loop_
_entity_poly.entity_id
_entity_poly.type
_entity_poly.pdbx_seq_one_letter_code
_entity_poly.pdbx_strand_id
1 'polypeptide(L)'
;SARPPVRPPARARRRADGRPHAAASATSCEVEVSARDERHMRAALELACAAGAAGEVPVGAVVVAADGETVLAGAANAVEATGDPTAHAEVLALRAAAAACAREREANEGRADDGVKAEARARPHAGTWRLSDATLYVTLEPCSMCVGACLCARVGRVVWGAPNPTAGAGGGWVDLLGAARGDPAA
;
A
#
# COMPACT_ATOMS: atom_id res chain seq x y z
N SER A 1 -33.59 -32.84 9.85
CA SER A 1 -32.68 -32.08 8.98
C SER A 1 -31.25 -32.38 9.41
N ALA A 2 -30.48 -33.12 8.61
CA ALA A 2 -29.16 -33.60 9.00
C ALA A 2 -28.07 -32.54 8.76
N ARG A 3 -27.23 -32.30 9.76
CA ARG A 3 -26.10 -31.36 9.73
C ARG A 3 -25.01 -31.89 8.77
N PRO A 4 -24.42 -31.08 7.88
CA PRO A 4 -23.38 -31.57 6.98
C PRO A 4 -22.08 -31.90 7.74
N PRO A 5 -21.26 -32.84 7.25
CA PRO A 5 -20.03 -33.24 7.92
C PRO A 5 -18.98 -32.12 7.90
N VAL A 6 -18.29 -31.93 9.03
CA VAL A 6 -17.18 -30.98 9.20
C VAL A 6 -15.99 -31.45 8.35
N ARG A 7 -15.48 -30.59 7.46
CA ARG A 7 -14.27 -30.88 6.68
C ARG A 7 -13.05 -30.94 7.61
N PRO A 8 -12.16 -31.94 7.47
CA PRO A 8 -10.90 -31.96 8.20
C PRO A 8 -9.99 -30.80 7.75
N PRO A 9 -9.04 -30.36 8.60
CA PRO A 9 -8.11 -29.29 8.24
C PRO A 9 -7.31 -29.67 6.99
N ALA A 10 -7.10 -28.70 6.11
CA ALA A 10 -6.33 -28.89 4.88
C ALA A 10 -4.92 -29.37 5.23
N ARG A 11 -4.56 -30.56 4.74
CA ARG A 11 -3.18 -31.05 4.82
C ARG A 11 -2.27 -30.04 4.12
N ALA A 12 -1.17 -29.67 4.78
CA ALA A 12 -0.14 -28.82 4.19
C ALA A 12 0.22 -29.35 2.79
N ARG A 13 0.10 -28.50 1.78
CA ARG A 13 0.40 -28.85 0.39
C ARG A 13 1.89 -29.20 0.31
N ARG A 14 2.20 -30.46 -0.02
CA ARG A 14 3.56 -30.89 -0.38
C ARG A 14 3.76 -30.65 -1.88
N ARG A 15 5.00 -30.38 -2.29
CA ARG A 15 5.39 -30.42 -3.70
C ARG A 15 5.14 -31.83 -4.26
N ALA A 16 5.00 -31.94 -5.58
CA ALA A 16 4.76 -33.21 -6.27
C ALA A 16 5.88 -34.26 -6.02
N ASP A 17 7.06 -33.83 -5.56
CA ASP A 17 8.23 -34.66 -5.26
C ASP A 17 8.39 -35.01 -3.76
N GLY A 18 7.42 -34.66 -2.90
CA GLY A 18 7.40 -35.03 -1.48
C GLY A 18 8.37 -34.27 -0.59
N ARG A 19 9.21 -33.39 -1.14
CA ARG A 19 10.13 -32.56 -0.35
C ARG A 19 9.37 -31.45 0.38
N PRO A 20 9.74 -31.10 1.62
CA PRO A 20 9.24 -29.88 2.23
C PRO A 20 9.55 -28.70 1.30
N HIS A 21 8.68 -27.69 1.23
CA HIS A 21 9.07 -26.42 0.64
C HIS A 21 10.33 -25.99 1.38
N ALA A 22 11.46 -25.92 0.67
CA ALA A 22 12.66 -25.32 1.21
C ALA A 22 12.23 -23.94 1.70
N ALA A 23 12.42 -23.65 2.98
CA ALA A 23 12.40 -22.28 3.46
C ALA A 23 13.34 -21.54 2.53
N ALA A 24 12.78 -20.65 1.70
CA ALA A 24 13.59 -19.80 0.86
C ALA A 24 14.61 -19.17 1.80
N SER A 25 15.88 -19.41 1.53
CA SER A 25 17.00 -18.82 2.25
C SER A 25 16.71 -17.33 2.35
N ALA A 26 16.31 -16.88 3.53
CA ALA A 26 16.10 -15.49 3.84
C ALA A 26 17.47 -14.83 3.78
N THR A 27 17.90 -14.47 2.58
CA THR A 27 18.83 -13.37 2.42
C THR A 27 18.04 -12.14 2.84
N SER A 28 17.95 -11.94 4.16
CA SER A 28 17.46 -10.71 4.76
C SER A 28 18.44 -9.64 4.32
N CYS A 29 18.09 -8.94 3.24
CA CYS A 29 18.51 -7.57 3.10
C CYS A 29 17.84 -6.87 4.30
N GLU A 30 18.55 -6.74 5.42
CA GLU A 30 18.11 -5.91 6.53
C GLU A 30 17.99 -4.50 5.97
N VAL A 31 16.77 -4.12 5.59
CA VAL A 31 16.48 -2.78 5.11
C VAL A 31 16.60 -1.88 6.33
N GLU A 32 17.67 -1.08 6.41
CA GLU A 32 17.78 -0.05 7.45
C GLU A 32 16.54 0.86 7.38
N VAL A 33 15.75 0.84 8.46
CA VAL A 33 14.58 1.71 8.61
C VAL A 33 15.09 3.12 8.91
N SER A 34 14.80 4.07 8.03
CA SER A 34 15.23 5.45 8.24
C SER A 34 14.33 6.17 9.26
N ALA A 35 14.84 7.21 9.92
CA ALA A 35 14.01 8.11 10.76
C ALA A 35 12.84 8.73 9.97
N ARG A 36 12.99 8.85 8.64
CA ARG A 36 11.93 9.23 7.71
C ARG A 36 10.84 8.16 7.64
N ASP A 37 11.22 6.90 7.48
CA ASP A 37 10.26 5.79 7.42
C ASP A 37 9.47 5.69 8.74
N GLU A 38 10.13 5.84 9.88
CA GLU A 38 9.46 5.85 11.20
C GLU A 38 8.44 6.99 11.34
N ARG A 39 8.79 8.20 10.89
CA ARG A 39 7.88 9.35 10.95
C ARG A 39 6.61 9.11 10.14
N HIS A 40 6.75 8.62 8.90
CA HIS A 40 5.61 8.38 8.03
C HIS A 40 4.78 7.17 8.48
N MET A 41 5.42 6.14 9.02
CA MET A 41 4.71 5.02 9.66
C MET A 41 3.94 5.47 10.91
N ARG A 42 4.48 6.40 11.70
CA ARG A 42 3.76 7.00 12.84
C ARG A 42 2.50 7.74 12.39
N ALA A 43 2.58 8.51 11.31
CA ALA A 43 1.39 9.16 10.72
C ALA A 43 0.34 8.13 10.25
N ALA A 44 0.78 7.01 9.66
CA ALA A 44 -0.13 5.91 9.30
C ALA A 44 -0.76 5.24 10.53
N LEU A 45 -0.01 5.09 11.63
CA LEU A 45 -0.51 4.56 12.90
C LEU A 45 -1.55 5.47 13.56
N GLU A 46 -1.42 6.79 13.47
CA GLU A 46 -2.44 7.73 13.96
C GLU A 46 -3.78 7.52 13.23
N LEU A 47 -3.75 7.32 11.91
CA LEU A 47 -4.93 6.98 11.10
C LEU A 47 -5.50 5.61 11.47
N ALA A 48 -4.65 4.61 11.68
CA ALA A 48 -5.06 3.28 12.11
C ALA A 48 -5.74 3.30 13.49
N CYS A 49 -5.23 4.08 14.44
CA CYS A 49 -5.83 4.30 15.74
C CYS A 49 -7.22 4.94 15.62
N ALA A 50 -7.38 5.93 14.73
CA ALA A 50 -8.68 6.54 14.47
C ALA A 50 -9.69 5.54 13.87
N ALA A 51 -9.28 4.70 12.92
CA ALA A 51 -10.12 3.61 12.40
C ALA A 51 -10.53 2.62 13.51
N GLY A 52 -9.57 2.15 14.32
CA GLY A 52 -9.87 1.25 15.43
C GLY A 52 -10.84 1.86 16.44
N ALA A 53 -10.70 3.15 16.76
CA ALA A 53 -11.63 3.87 17.64
C ALA A 53 -13.05 4.00 17.03
N ALA A 54 -13.16 3.98 15.70
CA ALA A 54 -14.43 4.00 14.98
C ALA A 54 -15.04 2.60 14.77
N GLY A 55 -14.41 1.53 15.28
CA GLY A 55 -14.90 0.16 15.12
C GLY A 55 -14.49 -0.53 13.82
N GLU A 56 -13.57 0.06 13.06
CA GLU A 56 -12.99 -0.53 11.84
C GLU A 56 -11.80 -1.44 12.18
N VAL A 57 -11.37 -2.25 11.21
CA VAL A 57 -10.05 -2.90 11.30
C VAL A 57 -8.97 -1.81 11.35
N PRO A 58 -8.06 -1.80 12.35
CA PRO A 58 -7.14 -0.69 12.59
C PRO A 58 -5.96 -0.70 11.59
N VAL A 59 -6.23 -0.27 10.36
CA VAL A 59 -5.23 -0.08 9.30
C VAL A 59 -5.25 1.35 8.82
N GLY A 60 -4.07 1.95 8.71
CA GLY A 60 -3.87 3.29 8.20
C GLY A 60 -2.76 3.31 7.15
N ALA A 61 -2.84 4.25 6.22
CA ALA A 61 -1.87 4.41 5.15
C ALA A 61 -1.63 5.87 4.79
N VAL A 62 -0.41 6.19 4.39
CA VAL A 62 -0.02 7.50 3.85
C VAL A 62 0.78 7.33 2.55
N VAL A 63 0.49 8.18 1.57
CA VAL A 63 1.27 8.28 0.32
C VAL A 63 2.17 9.50 0.42
N VAL A 64 3.46 9.28 0.27
CA VAL A 64 4.50 10.30 0.36
C VAL A 64 5.11 10.51 -1.01
N ALA A 65 5.29 11.78 -1.39
CA ALA A 65 5.90 12.17 -2.65
C ALA A 65 7.37 11.70 -2.76
N ALA A 66 7.93 11.82 -3.96
CA ALA A 66 9.30 11.43 -4.25
C ALA A 66 10.34 12.24 -3.47
N ASP A 67 9.97 13.44 -2.99
CA ASP A 67 10.87 14.37 -2.33
C ASP A 67 11.37 13.91 -0.96
N GLY A 68 10.71 12.96 -0.29
CA GLY A 68 11.04 12.74 1.11
C GLY A 68 9.87 12.85 2.07
N GLU A 69 9.18 13.94 1.89
CA GLU A 69 8.72 14.73 3.02
C GLU A 69 7.25 15.07 2.86
N THR A 70 6.82 15.35 1.63
CA THR A 70 5.44 15.75 1.37
C THR A 70 4.53 14.54 1.43
N VAL A 71 3.60 14.54 2.40
CA VAL A 71 2.45 13.62 2.39
C VAL A 71 1.43 14.12 1.37
N LEU A 72 1.20 13.34 0.31
CA LEU A 72 0.21 13.64 -0.73
C LEU A 72 -1.22 13.39 -0.22
N ALA A 73 -1.41 12.29 0.52
CA ALA A 73 -2.65 11.95 1.20
C ALA A 73 -2.43 10.88 2.27
N GLY A 74 -3.39 10.77 3.19
CA GLY A 74 -3.52 9.65 4.11
C GLY A 74 -4.96 9.20 4.22
N ALA A 75 -5.17 7.92 4.54
CA ALA A 75 -6.48 7.35 4.80
C ALA A 75 -6.40 6.19 5.80
N ALA A 76 -7.54 5.84 6.39
CA ALA A 76 -7.70 4.68 7.23
C ALA A 76 -8.73 3.72 6.61
N ASN A 77 -8.78 2.47 7.08
CA ASN A 77 -9.82 1.52 6.69
C ASN A 77 -11.21 2.10 6.99
N ALA A 78 -12.15 1.93 6.05
CA ALA A 78 -13.51 2.46 6.17
C ALA A 78 -14.55 1.51 5.57
N VAL A 79 -14.27 0.20 5.56
CA VAL A 79 -15.14 -0.82 4.92
C VAL A 79 -16.53 -0.79 5.54
N GLU A 80 -16.62 -0.81 6.88
CA GLU A 80 -17.90 -0.87 7.58
C GLU A 80 -18.65 0.46 7.47
N ALA A 81 -17.94 1.58 7.63
CA ALA A 81 -18.50 2.92 7.58
C ALA A 81 -19.07 3.27 6.20
N THR A 82 -18.48 2.75 5.12
CA THR A 82 -18.90 3.05 3.75
C THR A 82 -19.75 1.96 3.11
N GLY A 83 -19.76 0.74 3.66
CA GLY A 83 -20.33 -0.44 3.01
C GLY A 83 -19.60 -0.85 1.73
N ASP A 84 -18.39 -0.33 1.49
CA ASP A 84 -17.57 -0.62 0.32
C ASP A 84 -16.47 -1.62 0.70
N PRO A 85 -16.50 -2.86 0.17
CA PRO A 85 -15.48 -3.86 0.46
C PRO A 85 -14.08 -3.49 -0.07
N THR A 86 -13.96 -2.43 -0.88
CA THR A 86 -12.69 -1.93 -1.40
C THR A 86 -12.11 -0.76 -0.60
N ALA A 87 -12.82 -0.28 0.43
CA ALA A 87 -12.44 0.87 1.25
C ALA A 87 -11.31 0.57 2.27
N HIS A 88 -10.27 -0.12 1.80
CA HIS A 88 -9.03 -0.32 2.53
C HIS A 88 -8.20 0.96 2.56
N ALA A 89 -7.39 1.12 3.62
CA ALA A 89 -6.57 2.31 3.82
C ALA A 89 -5.69 2.64 2.60
N GLU A 90 -5.07 1.62 1.99
CA GLU A 90 -4.19 1.77 0.84
C GLU A 90 -4.95 2.30 -0.39
N VAL A 91 -6.10 1.70 -0.71
CA VAL A 91 -6.91 2.09 -1.87
C VAL A 91 -7.42 3.53 -1.71
N LEU A 92 -7.90 3.88 -0.52
CA LEU A 92 -8.38 5.22 -0.22
C LEU A 92 -7.25 6.26 -0.27
N ALA A 93 -6.07 5.94 0.28
CA ALA A 93 -4.91 6.83 0.26
C ALA A 93 -4.41 7.07 -1.16
N LEU A 94 -4.35 6.03 -2.01
CA LEU A 94 -3.96 6.15 -3.42
C LEU A 94 -4.95 7.00 -4.22
N ARG A 95 -6.25 6.79 -4.03
CA ARG A 95 -7.31 7.61 -4.64
C ARG A 95 -7.17 9.08 -4.24
N ALA A 96 -7.01 9.35 -2.95
CA ALA A 96 -6.86 10.69 -2.42
C ALA A 96 -5.58 11.38 -2.93
N ALA A 97 -4.46 10.64 -2.99
CA ALA A 97 -3.19 11.14 -3.51
C ALA A 97 -3.28 11.50 -5.00
N ALA A 98 -3.87 10.62 -5.83
CA ALA A 98 -4.09 10.90 -7.24
C ALA A 98 -4.99 12.13 -7.45
N ALA A 99 -6.04 12.29 -6.65
CA ALA A 99 -6.90 13.46 -6.69
C ALA A 99 -6.17 14.75 -6.25
N ALA A 100 -5.32 14.67 -5.22
CA ALA A 100 -4.50 15.81 -4.79
C ALA A 100 -3.54 16.25 -5.90
N CYS A 101 -2.89 15.30 -6.55
CA CYS A 101 -2.01 15.54 -7.68
C CYS A 101 -2.75 16.17 -8.87
N ALA A 102 -3.96 15.72 -9.19
CA ALA A 102 -4.78 16.30 -10.26
C ALA A 102 -5.14 17.77 -9.97
N ARG A 103 -5.55 18.10 -8.74
CA ARG A 103 -5.89 19.47 -8.33
C ARG A 103 -4.70 20.43 -8.39
N GLU A 104 -3.50 19.97 -8.05
CA GLU A 104 -2.29 20.80 -8.18
C GLU A 104 -2.03 21.21 -9.64
N ARG A 105 -2.35 20.36 -10.63
CA ARG A 105 -2.24 20.72 -12.05
C ARG A 105 -3.23 21.82 -12.43
N GLU A 106 -4.50 21.67 -12.06
CA GLU A 106 -5.53 22.68 -12.36
C GLU A 106 -5.15 24.04 -11.76
N ALA A 107 -4.66 24.06 -10.51
CA ALA A 107 -4.22 25.27 -9.84
C ALA A 107 -2.99 25.91 -10.52
N ASN A 108 -2.07 25.10 -11.06
CA ASN A 108 -0.90 25.60 -11.77
C ASN A 108 -1.22 26.10 -13.19
N GLU A 109 -2.18 25.47 -13.87
CA GLU A 109 -2.64 25.88 -15.20
C GLU A 109 -3.34 27.25 -15.18
N GLY A 110 -4.14 27.53 -14.15
CA GLY A 110 -4.78 28.84 -13.95
C GLY A 110 -3.81 29.99 -13.63
N ARG A 111 -2.53 29.70 -13.36
CA ARG A 111 -1.50 30.68 -12.99
C ARG A 111 -0.51 31.00 -14.11
N ALA A 112 -0.64 30.34 -15.26
CA ALA A 112 0.26 30.47 -16.41
C ALA A 112 -0.03 31.71 -17.30
N ASP A 113 -1.11 32.45 -17.05
CA ASP A 113 -1.53 33.62 -17.84
C ASP A 113 -0.75 34.92 -17.49
N ASP A 114 -0.01 34.93 -16.37
CA ASP A 114 0.70 36.13 -15.87
C ASP A 114 2.10 36.35 -16.49
N GLY A 115 2.45 35.69 -17.60
CA GLY A 115 3.66 35.96 -18.39
C GLY A 115 5.01 35.69 -17.71
N VAL A 116 5.04 35.34 -16.43
CA VAL A 116 6.22 34.82 -15.73
C VAL A 116 6.18 33.30 -15.87
N LYS A 117 7.18 32.72 -16.54
CA LYS A 117 7.39 31.26 -16.52
C LYS A 117 7.56 30.85 -15.05
N ALA A 118 6.49 30.40 -14.42
CA ALA A 118 6.54 29.87 -13.08
C ALA A 118 7.31 28.55 -13.15
N GLU A 119 8.63 28.62 -12.95
CA GLU A 119 9.47 27.49 -12.55
C GLU A 119 9.12 27.04 -11.12
N ALA A 120 7.84 27.08 -10.75
CA ALA A 120 7.32 26.44 -9.56
C ALA A 120 7.54 24.95 -9.78
N ARG A 121 8.69 24.48 -9.29
CA ARG A 121 9.24 23.13 -9.35
C ARG A 121 8.10 22.10 -9.38
N ALA A 122 7.68 21.73 -10.59
CA ALA A 122 6.52 20.86 -10.78
C ALA A 122 6.81 19.56 -10.04
N ARG A 123 5.96 19.21 -9.07
CA ARG A 123 6.12 17.95 -8.34
C ARG A 123 6.03 16.80 -9.36
N PRO A 124 6.85 15.75 -9.25
CA PRO A 124 6.89 14.65 -10.23
C PRO A 124 5.54 13.93 -10.44
N HIS A 125 4.58 14.13 -9.52
CA HIS A 125 3.24 13.57 -9.56
C HIS A 125 2.15 14.53 -10.03
N ALA A 126 2.45 15.82 -10.20
CA ALA A 126 1.43 16.82 -10.50
C ALA A 126 0.66 16.47 -11.78
N GLY A 127 -0.68 16.41 -11.67
CA GLY A 127 -1.56 16.29 -12.82
C GLY A 127 -1.81 14.89 -13.36
N THR A 128 -1.48 13.84 -12.62
CA THR A 128 -1.61 12.47 -13.11
C THR A 128 -2.09 11.50 -12.03
N TRP A 129 -2.71 10.39 -12.47
CA TRP A 129 -3.02 9.25 -11.61
C TRP A 129 -1.78 8.41 -11.27
N ARG A 130 -0.64 8.67 -11.95
CA ARG A 130 0.62 7.95 -11.77
C ARG A 130 1.36 8.49 -10.57
N LEU A 131 1.55 7.63 -9.58
CA LEU A 131 2.28 7.90 -8.35
C LEU A 131 3.72 7.34 -8.45
N SER A 132 4.34 7.40 -9.64
CA SER A 132 5.71 6.94 -9.90
C SER A 132 6.71 7.57 -8.93
N ASP A 133 7.54 6.78 -8.26
CA ASP A 133 8.51 7.27 -7.24
C ASP A 133 7.87 7.77 -5.93
N ALA A 134 6.54 7.73 -5.79
CA ALA A 134 5.91 7.89 -4.48
C ALA A 134 6.15 6.65 -3.61
N THR A 135 6.14 6.85 -2.30
CA THR A 135 6.19 5.77 -1.30
C THR A 135 4.86 5.66 -0.58
N LEU A 136 4.25 4.47 -0.59
CA LEU A 136 3.13 4.12 0.27
C LEU A 136 3.66 3.55 1.59
N TYR A 137 3.26 4.11 2.71
CA TYR A 137 3.44 3.52 4.04
C TYR A 137 2.09 3.00 4.53
N VAL A 138 2.03 1.77 5.02
CA VAL A 138 0.80 1.14 5.54
C VAL A 138 1.09 0.36 6.82
N THR A 139 0.21 0.41 7.81
CA THR A 139 0.49 -0.20 9.12
C THR A 139 0.48 -1.74 9.12
N LEU A 140 -0.17 -2.36 8.14
CA LEU A 140 -0.29 -3.80 7.96
C LEU A 140 0.10 -4.19 6.54
N GLU A 141 0.73 -5.34 6.35
CA GLU A 141 1.08 -5.86 5.03
C GLU A 141 -0.18 -5.91 4.12
N PRO A 142 -0.10 -5.28 2.93
CA PRO A 142 -1.26 -5.08 2.06
C PRO A 142 -1.74 -6.39 1.43
N CYS A 143 -3.05 -6.52 1.23
CA CYS A 143 -3.62 -7.68 0.54
C CYS A 143 -3.41 -7.62 -0.98
N SER A 144 -3.79 -8.68 -1.69
CA SER A 144 -3.65 -8.78 -3.16
C SER A 144 -4.34 -7.65 -3.93
N MET A 145 -5.51 -7.20 -3.47
CA MET A 145 -6.20 -6.05 -4.03
C MET A 145 -5.37 -4.76 -3.90
N CYS A 146 -4.86 -4.49 -2.70
CA CYS A 146 -4.09 -3.29 -2.41
C CYS A 146 -2.75 -3.28 -3.14
N VAL A 147 -2.06 -4.43 -3.22
CA VAL A 147 -0.84 -4.56 -4.04
C VAL A 147 -1.13 -4.33 -5.52
N GLY A 148 -2.21 -4.91 -6.04
CA GLY A 148 -2.66 -4.65 -7.42
C GLY A 148 -2.94 -3.17 -7.67
N ALA A 149 -3.59 -2.48 -6.72
CA ALA A 149 -3.82 -1.04 -6.79
C ALA A 149 -2.49 -0.24 -6.81
N CYS A 150 -1.50 -0.63 -6.00
CA CYS A 150 -0.17 -0.01 -6.01
C CYS A 150 0.51 -0.15 -7.38
N LEU A 151 0.44 -1.34 -7.99
CA LEU A 151 0.99 -1.60 -9.32
C LEU A 151 0.27 -0.78 -10.40
N CYS A 152 -1.07 -0.73 -10.36
CA CYS A 152 -1.87 0.09 -11.26
C CYS A 152 -1.54 1.58 -11.10
N ALA A 153 -1.35 2.07 -9.88
CA ALA A 153 -0.97 3.46 -9.60
C ALA A 153 0.52 3.75 -9.83
N ARG A 154 1.34 2.72 -10.08
CA ARG A 154 2.80 2.81 -10.27
C ARG A 154 3.54 3.36 -9.05
N VAL A 155 3.08 3.02 -7.86
CA VAL A 155 3.80 3.37 -6.62
C VAL A 155 5.22 2.82 -6.69
N GLY A 156 6.22 3.66 -6.41
CA GLY A 156 7.63 3.29 -6.51
C GLY A 156 8.09 2.38 -5.38
N ARG A 157 7.58 2.60 -4.16
CA ARG A 157 7.96 1.83 -2.97
C ARG A 157 6.75 1.62 -2.07
N VAL A 158 6.61 0.42 -1.51
CA VAL A 158 5.63 0.10 -0.47
C VAL A 158 6.39 -0.30 0.79
N VAL A 159 6.06 0.32 1.91
CA VAL A 159 6.61 0.06 3.24
C VAL A 159 5.47 -0.33 4.15
N TRP A 160 5.59 -1.45 4.86
CA TRP A 160 4.57 -1.90 5.80
C TRP A 160 5.11 -2.14 7.20
N GLY A 161 4.24 -2.01 8.20
CA GLY A 161 4.56 -2.24 9.61
C GLY A 161 4.49 -3.72 10.00
N ALA A 162 3.29 -4.23 10.24
CA ALA A 162 3.07 -5.61 10.67
C ALA A 162 2.92 -6.58 9.49
N PRO A 163 3.39 -7.84 9.60
CA PRO A 163 3.12 -8.87 8.59
C PRO A 163 1.65 -9.31 8.59
N ASN A 164 1.18 -9.85 7.46
CA ASN A 164 -0.17 -10.40 7.30
C ASN A 164 -0.12 -11.84 6.75
N PRO A 165 0.10 -12.85 7.62
CA PRO A 165 0.36 -14.23 7.18
C PRO A 165 -0.80 -14.88 6.40
N THR A 166 -2.01 -14.36 6.53
CA THR A 166 -3.22 -14.98 5.98
C THR A 166 -3.72 -14.32 4.70
N ALA A 167 -3.38 -13.04 4.47
CA ALA A 167 -3.89 -12.28 3.34
C ALA A 167 -2.87 -11.35 2.69
N GLY A 168 -1.66 -11.22 3.25
CA GLY A 168 -0.60 -10.35 2.76
C GLY A 168 -0.06 -10.79 1.40
N ALA A 169 0.13 -9.83 0.51
CA ALA A 169 0.58 -10.05 -0.86
C ALA A 169 2.01 -9.54 -1.13
N GLY A 170 2.78 -9.27 -0.06
CA GLY A 170 4.21 -8.92 -0.11
C GLY A 170 5.12 -10.04 0.38
N GLY A 171 4.62 -11.27 0.46
CA GLY A 171 5.34 -12.44 0.97
C GLY A 171 4.63 -13.20 2.10
N GLY A 172 3.58 -12.63 2.71
CA GLY A 172 2.81 -13.29 3.77
C GLY A 172 2.04 -14.52 3.29
N TRP A 173 1.08 -14.32 2.38
CA TRP A 173 0.29 -15.39 1.74
C TRP A 173 0.73 -15.63 0.28
N VAL A 174 1.06 -14.56 -0.44
CA VAL A 174 1.57 -14.57 -1.82
C VAL A 174 2.58 -13.43 -1.97
N ASP A 175 3.51 -13.51 -2.92
CA ASP A 175 4.44 -12.41 -3.19
C ASP A 175 4.20 -11.78 -4.57
N LEU A 176 3.19 -10.91 -4.67
CA LEU A 176 2.92 -10.20 -5.93
C LEU A 176 3.96 -9.09 -6.19
N LEU A 177 4.60 -8.56 -5.16
CA LEU A 177 5.63 -7.53 -5.29
C LEU A 177 6.95 -8.12 -5.81
N GLY A 178 7.34 -9.31 -5.34
CA GLY A 178 8.48 -10.07 -5.86
C GLY A 178 8.25 -10.48 -7.31
N ALA A 179 7.05 -10.99 -7.63
CA ALA A 179 6.71 -11.39 -9.00
C ALA A 179 6.78 -10.20 -9.97
N ALA A 180 6.32 -9.02 -9.55
CA ALA A 180 6.42 -7.79 -10.34
C ALA A 180 7.87 -7.32 -10.57
N ARG A 181 8.81 -7.68 -9.68
CA ARG A 181 10.26 -7.43 -9.84
C ARG A 181 10.96 -8.50 -10.67
N GLY A 182 10.26 -9.55 -11.09
CA GLY A 182 10.83 -10.68 -11.81
C GLY A 182 11.58 -11.67 -10.91
N ASP A 183 11.25 -11.72 -9.62
CA ASP A 183 11.81 -12.72 -8.72
C ASP A 183 11.28 -14.13 -9.09
N PRO A 184 12.15 -15.09 -9.46
CA PRO A 184 11.74 -16.43 -9.83
C PRO A 184 11.15 -17.26 -8.67
N ALA A 185 11.28 -16.80 -7.43
CA ALA A 185 10.79 -17.48 -6.24
C ALA A 185 9.45 -16.94 -5.69
N ALA A 186 8.89 -15.89 -6.32
CA ALA A 186 7.69 -15.19 -5.90
C ALA A 186 6.37 -15.86 -6.30
#